data_AF-A0A939J0Q0-F1
#
_entry.id   AF-A0A939J0Q0-F1
#
_cell.length_a   1.000
_cell.length_b   1.000
_cell.length_c   1.000
_cell.angle_alpha   90.00
_cell.angle_beta   90.00
_cell.angle_gamma   90.00
#
_symmetry.space_group_name_H-M   'P 1'
#
loop_
_entity.id
_entity.type
_entity.pdbx_description
1 polymer ?
#
loop_
_entity_poly.entity_id
_entity_poly.type
_entity_poly.pdbx_seq_one_letter_code
_entity_poly.pdbx_strand_id
1 'polypeptide(L)'
;MSNFSDVMGYIGLSPDEAAAALKVSEAEIVRWCDTNEAPPIHIWQSLVRMLDEIRISAEEAAKSADLDQLDATDLNRINLMVPGQPASDFAGPKRAATALAVAAIARVFV
;
A
#
# COMPACT_ATOMS: atom_id res chain seq x y z
N MET A 1 -15.33 10.47 -7.83
CA MET A 1 -14.56 9.22 -7.71
C MET A 1 -14.04 8.88 -9.09
N SER A 2 -12.72 8.96 -9.23
CA SER A 2 -11.98 8.59 -10.43
C SER A 2 -11.21 7.29 -10.18
N ASN A 3 -10.81 6.58 -11.23
CA ASN A 3 -9.94 5.40 -11.05
C ASN A 3 -8.64 5.76 -10.32
N PHE A 4 -8.19 7.02 -10.42
CA PHE A 4 -7.04 7.51 -9.67
C PHE A 4 -7.32 7.57 -8.17
N SER A 5 -8.48 8.09 -7.75
CA SER A 5 -8.87 8.08 -6.34
C SER A 5 -8.99 6.66 -5.78
N ASP A 6 -9.49 5.72 -6.58
CA ASP A 6 -9.63 4.32 -6.16
C ASP A 6 -8.27 3.65 -5.93
N VAL A 7 -7.30 3.88 -6.84
CA VAL A 7 -5.94 3.35 -6.69
C VAL A 7 -5.23 3.96 -5.47
N MET A 8 -5.33 5.28 -5.26
CA MET A 8 -4.75 5.91 -4.07
C MET A 8 -5.37 5.38 -2.77
N GLY A 9 -6.70 5.21 -2.75
CA GLY A 9 -7.43 4.64 -1.63
C GLY A 9 -6.99 3.20 -1.35
N TYR A 10 -6.75 2.40 -2.39
CA TYR A 10 -6.27 1.02 -2.26
C TYR A 10 -4.89 0.94 -1.59
N ILE A 11 -3.96 1.80 -1.96
CA ILE A 11 -2.62 1.86 -1.32
C ILE A 11 -2.60 2.73 -0.05
N GLY A 12 -3.73 3.32 0.33
CA GLY A 12 -3.94 4.03 1.59
C GLY A 12 -3.28 5.40 1.69
N LEU A 13 -2.86 6.00 0.58
CA LEU A 13 -2.24 7.32 0.56
C LEU A 13 -3.26 8.42 0.86
N SER A 14 -2.95 9.30 1.80
CA SER A 14 -3.63 10.59 1.92
C SER A 14 -3.16 11.56 0.82
N PRO A 15 -3.91 12.65 0.53
CA PRO A 15 -3.52 13.62 -0.49
C PRO A 15 -2.12 14.23 -0.30
N ASP A 16 -1.72 14.48 0.94
CA ASP A 16 -0.39 14.99 1.31
C ASP A 16 0.72 13.94 1.13
N GLU A 17 0.49 12.69 1.54
CA GLU A 17 1.42 11.57 1.29
C GLU A 17 1.60 11.34 -0.21
N ALA A 18 0.50 11.35 -0.98
CA ALA A 18 0.52 11.20 -2.43
C ALA A 18 1.28 12.33 -3.11
N ALA A 19 1.07 13.58 -2.68
CA ALA A 19 1.81 14.74 -3.20
C ALA A 19 3.31 14.59 -2.97
N ALA A 20 3.72 14.20 -1.75
CA ALA A 20 5.12 13.97 -1.41
C ALA A 20 5.74 12.81 -2.22
N ALA A 21 5.03 11.68 -2.33
CA ALA A 21 5.53 10.51 -3.03
C ALA A 21 5.64 10.72 -4.55
N LEU A 22 4.67 11.41 -5.14
CA LEU A 22 4.58 11.66 -6.58
C LEU A 22 5.30 12.94 -7.02
N LYS A 23 5.80 13.74 -6.06
CA LYS A 23 6.51 15.00 -6.27
C LYS A 23 5.68 16.04 -7.05
N VAL A 24 4.42 16.17 -6.66
CA VAL A 24 3.44 17.12 -7.22
C VAL A 24 2.78 17.91 -6.11
N SER A 25 1.96 18.90 -6.43
CA SER A 25 1.19 19.62 -5.42
C SER A 25 -0.02 18.82 -4.94
N GLU A 26 -0.43 19.01 -3.68
CA GLU A 26 -1.66 18.42 -3.14
C GLU A 26 -2.90 18.86 -3.94
N ALA A 27 -2.91 20.10 -4.45
CA ALA A 27 -3.98 20.60 -5.31
C ALA A 27 -4.13 19.79 -6.60
N GLU A 28 -3.02 19.34 -7.21
CA GLU A 28 -3.06 18.46 -8.37
C GLU A 28 -3.63 17.09 -8.02
N ILE A 29 -3.23 16.53 -6.87
CA ILE A 29 -3.76 15.25 -6.38
C ILE A 29 -5.28 15.32 -6.20
N VAL A 30 -5.76 16.32 -5.44
CA VAL A 30 -7.19 16.52 -5.19
C VAL A 30 -7.94 16.70 -6.51
N ARG A 31 -7.40 17.51 -7.42
CA ARG A 31 -7.99 17.72 -8.75
C ARG A 31 -8.14 16.44 -9.55
N TRP A 32 -7.13 15.56 -9.58
CA TRP A 32 -7.22 14.27 -10.28
C TRP A 32 -8.16 13.26 -9.61
N CYS A 33 -8.43 13.42 -8.31
CA CYS A 33 -9.39 12.58 -7.59
C CYS A 33 -10.84 12.97 -7.85
N ASP A 34 -11.10 14.27 -7.92
CA ASP A 34 -12.45 14.82 -7.91
C ASP A 34 -12.99 15.18 -9.30
N THR A 35 -12.11 15.21 -10.31
CA THR A 35 -12.46 15.56 -11.69
C THR A 35 -12.23 14.39 -12.66
N ASN A 36 -12.65 14.57 -13.91
CA ASN A 36 -12.34 13.65 -15.02
C ASN A 36 -10.96 13.93 -15.65
N GLU A 37 -10.17 14.85 -15.10
CA GLU A 37 -8.81 15.13 -15.58
C GLU A 37 -7.89 13.96 -15.20
N ALA A 38 -7.25 13.36 -16.21
CA ALA A 38 -6.30 12.29 -15.98
C ALA A 38 -4.93 12.86 -15.58
N PRO A 39 -4.25 12.25 -14.58
CA PRO A 39 -2.85 12.53 -14.32
C PRO A 39 -1.98 12.19 -15.54
N PRO A 40 -0.83 12.86 -15.72
CA PRO A 40 0.18 12.46 -16.69
C PRO A 40 0.62 11.00 -16.52
N ILE A 41 1.02 10.34 -17.61
CA ILE A 41 1.38 8.91 -17.61
C ILE A 41 2.50 8.55 -16.61
N HIS A 42 3.45 9.45 -16.36
CA HIS A 42 4.54 9.19 -15.42
C HIS A 42 4.05 9.10 -13.97
N ILE A 43 2.94 9.77 -13.62
CA ILE A 43 2.31 9.65 -12.30
C ILE A 43 1.72 8.25 -12.13
N TRP A 44 1.03 7.74 -13.15
CA TRP A 44 0.54 6.35 -13.16
C TRP A 44 1.68 5.34 -13.06
N GLN A 45 2.77 5.55 -13.79
CA GLN A 45 3.94 4.68 -13.71
C GLN A 45 4.56 4.66 -12.30
N SER A 46 4.62 5.81 -11.63
CA SER A 46 5.09 5.90 -10.24
C SER A 46 4.16 5.17 -9.27
N LEU A 47 2.85 5.30 -9.43
CA LEU A 47 1.86 4.56 -8.62
C LEU A 47 1.98 3.04 -8.82
N VAL A 48 2.16 2.58 -10.05
CA VAL A 48 2.33 1.15 -10.35
C VAL A 48 3.61 0.62 -9.69
N ARG A 49 4.73 1.34 -9.78
CA ARG A 49 5.98 0.95 -9.10
C ARG A 49 5.79 0.84 -7.59
N MET A 50 5.12 1.82 -6.98
CA MET A 50 4.82 1.78 -5.55
C MET A 50 3.94 0.58 -5.18
N LEU A 51 2.93 0.27 -6.00
CA LEU A 51 2.08 -0.89 -5.80
C LEU A 51 2.88 -2.20 -5.87
N ASP A 52 3.80 -2.33 -6.83
CA ASP A 52 4.67 -3.50 -6.94
C ASP A 52 5.60 -3.62 -5.73
N GLU A 53 6.17 -2.50 -5.25
CA GLU A 53 6.98 -2.47 -4.03
C GLU A 53 6.18 -2.89 -2.80
N ILE A 54 4.96 -2.38 -2.62
CA ILE A 54 4.04 -2.80 -1.55
C ILE A 54 3.79 -4.31 -1.59
N ARG A 55 3.58 -4.88 -2.78
CA ARG A 55 3.34 -6.32 -2.96
C ARG A 55 4.57 -7.15 -2.59
N ILE A 56 5.75 -6.74 -3.05
CA ILE A 56 7.02 -7.41 -2.71
C ILE A 56 7.25 -7.35 -1.21
N SER A 57 7.09 -6.17 -0.60
CA SER A 57 7.23 -5.99 0.84
C SER A 57 6.26 -6.85 1.65
N ALA A 58 5.02 -6.98 1.19
CA ALA A 58 4.02 -7.84 1.82
C ALA A 58 4.42 -9.32 1.76
N GLU A 59 4.93 -9.79 0.61
CA GLU A 59 5.39 -11.16 0.43
C GLU A 59 6.56 -11.49 1.36
N GLU A 60 7.55 -10.61 1.45
CA GLU A 60 8.70 -10.79 2.34
C GLU A 60 8.29 -10.71 3.82
N ALA A 61 7.34 -9.83 4.16
CA ALA A 61 6.77 -9.77 5.51
C ALA A 61 6.04 -11.07 5.89
N ALA A 62 5.30 -11.67 4.95
CA ALA A 62 4.61 -12.93 5.18
C ALA A 62 5.58 -14.11 5.34
N LYS A 63 6.62 -14.18 4.49
CA LYS A 63 7.66 -15.23 4.56
C LYS A 63 8.48 -15.19 5.85
N SER A 64 8.69 -14.00 6.41
CA SER A 64 9.46 -13.81 7.64
C SER A 64 8.64 -14.02 8.91
N ALA A 65 7.32 -14.22 8.80
CA ALA A 65 6.48 -14.57 9.93
C ALA A 65 6.81 -15.99 10.41
N ASP A 66 6.98 -16.16 11.72
CA ASP A 66 7.13 -17.48 12.33
C ASP A 66 5.77 -18.19 12.36
N LEU A 67 5.55 -19.05 11.35
CA LEU A 67 4.27 -19.75 11.16
C LEU A 67 4.08 -20.92 12.12
N ASP A 68 5.16 -21.44 12.72
CA ASP A 68 5.10 -22.67 13.54
C ASP A 68 4.38 -22.43 14.88
N GLN A 69 4.27 -21.18 15.32
CA GLN A 69 3.63 -20.78 16.57
C GLN A 69 2.36 -19.95 16.39
N LEU A 70 1.91 -19.76 15.15
CA LEU A 70 0.84 -18.80 14.85
C LEU A 70 -0.53 -19.49 14.82
N ASP A 71 -1.49 -18.97 15.59
CA ASP A 71 -2.88 -19.39 15.53
C ASP A 71 -3.76 -18.40 14.74
N ALA A 72 -4.96 -18.83 14.37
CA ALA A 72 -5.87 -17.98 13.60
C ALA A 72 -6.33 -16.72 14.38
N THR A 73 -6.32 -16.76 15.71
CA THR A 73 -6.69 -15.62 16.57
C THR A 73 -5.58 -14.58 16.66
N ASP A 74 -4.32 -14.99 16.48
CA ASP A 74 -3.14 -14.14 16.45
C ASP A 74 -3.12 -13.20 15.23
N LEU A 75 -3.78 -13.57 14.11
CA LEU A 75 -3.84 -12.78 12.88
C LEU A 75 -4.33 -11.33 13.12
N ASN A 76 -5.17 -11.12 14.12
CA ASN A 76 -5.69 -9.79 14.47
C ASN A 76 -4.67 -8.90 15.21
N ARG A 77 -3.60 -9.49 15.73
CA ARG A 77 -2.58 -8.81 16.56
C ARG A 77 -1.15 -9.00 16.06
N ILE A 78 -0.98 -9.75 14.97
CA ILE A 78 0.33 -10.04 14.39
C ILE A 78 1.06 -8.74 14.05
N ASN A 79 2.29 -8.62 14.52
CA ASN A 79 3.15 -7.50 14.21
C ASN A 79 4.18 -7.94 13.17
N LEU A 80 4.01 -7.49 11.94
CA LEU A 80 4.88 -7.84 10.83
C LEU A 80 5.89 -6.73 10.57
N MET A 81 7.15 -7.11 10.40
CA MET A 81 8.15 -6.22 9.84
C MET A 81 7.95 -6.13 8.33
N VAL A 82 7.46 -4.99 7.86
CA VAL A 82 7.30 -4.71 6.43
C VAL A 82 8.57 -3.99 5.95
N PRO A 83 9.40 -4.64 5.10
CA PRO A 83 10.58 -4.00 4.53
C PRO A 83 10.20 -3.03 3.40
N GLY A 84 11.14 -2.21 2.94
CA GLY A 84 10.99 -1.38 1.75
C GLY A 84 10.65 0.09 2.01
N GLN A 85 11.04 0.93 1.04
CA GLN A 85 11.09 2.38 1.20
C GLN A 85 9.70 3.06 1.24
N PRO A 86 8.72 2.70 0.38
CA PRO A 86 7.37 3.28 0.50
C PRO A 86 6.69 2.95 1.83
N ALA A 87 6.94 1.74 2.35
CA ALA A 87 6.41 1.28 3.63
C ALA A 87 7.15 1.89 4.83
N SER A 88 8.39 2.38 4.67
CA SER A 88 9.08 3.15 5.70
C SER A 88 8.67 4.62 5.70
N ASP A 89 8.37 5.17 4.52
CA ASP A 89 8.22 6.60 4.32
C ASP A 89 6.76 7.06 4.50
N PHE A 90 5.77 6.17 4.26
CA PHE A 90 4.34 6.52 4.28
C PHE A 90 3.50 5.50 5.05
N ALA A 91 2.54 5.99 5.83
CA ALA A 91 1.72 5.15 6.70
C ALA A 91 0.68 4.35 5.90
N GLY A 92 0.14 4.92 4.82
CA GLY A 92 -0.75 4.24 3.87
C GLY A 92 -0.15 2.96 3.28
N PRO A 93 0.92 3.08 2.47
CA PRO A 93 1.65 1.95 1.88
C PRO A 93 2.07 0.87 2.88
N LYS A 94 2.53 1.27 4.07
CA LYS A 94 2.85 0.32 5.15
C LYS A 94 1.64 -0.51 5.57
N ARG A 95 0.50 0.14 5.82
CA ARG A 95 -0.74 -0.55 6.19
C ARG A 95 -1.23 -1.47 5.07
N ALA A 96 -1.15 -1.02 3.82
CA ALA A 96 -1.51 -1.84 2.66
C ALA A 96 -0.65 -3.10 2.56
N ALA A 97 0.67 -2.97 2.75
CA ALA A 97 1.59 -4.10 2.75
C ALA A 97 1.33 -5.07 3.93
N THR A 98 1.12 -4.56 5.14
CA THR A 98 0.73 -5.40 6.30
C THR A 98 -0.57 -6.15 6.02
N ALA A 99 -1.60 -5.49 5.50
CA ALA A 99 -2.88 -6.12 5.19
C ALA A 99 -2.73 -7.24 4.16
N LEU A 100 -1.93 -7.02 3.10
CA LEU A 100 -1.63 -8.06 2.10
C LEU A 100 -0.86 -9.23 2.70
N ALA A 101 0.11 -8.97 3.57
CA ALA A 101 0.89 -10.00 4.24
C ALA A 101 0.02 -10.85 5.17
N VAL A 102 -0.85 -10.21 5.98
CA VAL A 102 -1.81 -10.91 6.84
C VAL A 102 -2.78 -11.75 6.01
N ALA A 103 -3.29 -11.22 4.90
CA ALA A 103 -4.17 -11.98 4.01
C ALA A 103 -3.45 -13.19 3.38
N ALA A 104 -2.15 -13.09 3.08
CA ALA A 104 -1.35 -14.20 2.60
C ALA A 104 -1.14 -15.27 3.69
N ILE A 105 -0.83 -14.87 4.93
CA ILE A 105 -0.69 -15.80 6.06
C ILE A 105 -2.03 -16.48 6.37
N ALA A 106 -3.14 -15.73 6.35
CA ALA A 106 -4.47 -16.26 6.62
C ALA A 106 -4.88 -17.41 5.69
N ARG A 107 -4.37 -17.43 4.45
CA ARG A 107 -4.62 -18.53 3.50
C ARG A 107 -4.08 -19.88 3.96
N VAL A 108 -3.10 -19.92 4.86
CA VAL A 108 -2.57 -21.18 5.41
C VAL A 108 -3.59 -21.88 6.32
N PHE A 109 -4.58 -21.15 6.83
CA PHE A 109 -5.63 -21.68 7.71
C PHE A 109 -6.92 -22.09 6.98
N VAL A 110 -6.95 -22.00 5.64
CA VAL A 110 -8.10 -22.37 4.78
C VAL A 110 -7.78 -23.65 4.02
#